data_AF-A0A1M3NS09-F1
#
_entry.id   AF-A0A1M3NS09-F1
#
_cell.length_a   1.000
_cell.length_b   1.000
_cell.length_c   1.000
_cell.angle_alpha   90.00
_cell.angle_beta   90.00
_cell.angle_gamma   90.00
#
_symmetry.space_group_name_H-M   'P 1'
#
loop_
_entity.id
_entity.type
_entity.pdbx_description
1 polymer ?
#
loop_
_entity_poly.entity_id
_entity_poly.type
_entity_poly.pdbx_seq_one_letter_code
_entity_poly.pdbx_strand_id
1 'polypeptide(L)' 'MSTIFDFVTVAAFLALVAAYMAWGRGDQKLLMHLMVSAVAFAIANQLGNRGLDLFAVLVIAAGAGYAVMMFRGR' A
#
# COMPACT_ATOMS: atom_id res chain seq x y z
N MET A 1 4.09 -2.32 -20.42
CA MET A 1 4.07 -0.84 -20.46
C MET A 1 4.17 -0.36 -19.03
N SER A 2 5.09 0.55 -18.71
CA SER A 2 5.14 1.18 -17.39
C SER A 2 4.18 2.37 -17.36
N THR A 3 3.25 2.42 -16.41
CA THR A 3 2.37 3.57 -16.17
C THR A 3 2.79 4.34 -14.93
N ILE A 4 2.18 5.51 -14.72
CA ILE A 4 2.36 6.30 -13.49
C ILE A 4 2.04 5.45 -12.24
N PHE A 5 1.07 4.54 -12.33
CA PHE A 5 0.67 3.68 -11.22
C PHE A 5 1.74 2.67 -10.82
N ASP A 6 2.59 2.21 -11.75
CA ASP A 6 3.71 1.33 -11.40
C ASP A 6 4.68 2.05 -10.46
N PHE A 7 5.04 3.30 -10.76
CA PHE A 7 5.91 4.12 -9.91
C PHE A 7 5.27 4.45 -8.56
N VAL A 8 3.99 4.85 -8.58
CA VAL A 8 3.26 5.23 -7.36
C VAL A 8 3.09 4.04 -6.42
N THR A 9 2.70 2.88 -6.95
CA THR A 9 2.46 1.70 -6.11
C THR A 9 3.77 1.12 -5.58
N VAL A 10 4.86 1.10 -6.38
CA VAL A 10 6.20 0.74 -5.90
C VAL A 10 6.67 1.68 -4.79
N ALA A 11 6.49 2.99 -4.96
CA ALA A 11 6.82 3.96 -3.91
C ALA A 11 6.01 3.71 -2.63
N ALA A 12 4.72 3.39 -2.76
CA ALA A 12 3.85 3.05 -1.63
C ALA A 12 4.28 1.75 -0.92
N PHE A 13 4.72 0.74 -1.67
CA PHE A 13 5.34 -0.47 -1.12
C PHE A 13 6.61 -0.17 -0.33
N LEU A 14 7.51 0.64 -0.90
CA LEU A 14 8.74 1.04 -0.22
C LEU A 14 8.45 1.83 1.07
N ALA A 15 7.45 2.71 1.03
CA ALA A 15 7.00 3.44 2.21
C ALA A 15 6.44 2.51 3.29
N LEU A 16 5.66 1.49 2.93
CA LEU A 16 5.17 0.46 3.86
C LEU A 16 6.32 -0.29 4.53
N VAL A 17 7.30 -0.73 3.75
CA VAL A 17 8.48 -1.46 4.26
C VAL A 17 9.30 -0.57 5.18
N ALA A 18 9.57 0.68 4.77
CA ALA A 18 10.28 1.65 5.58
C ALA A 18 9.54 1.94 6.90
N ALA A 19 8.22 2.11 6.84
CA ALA A 19 7.40 2.35 8.03
C ALA A 19 7.41 1.16 8.99
N TYR A 20 7.32 -0.07 8.48
CA TYR A 20 7.45 -1.27 9.31
C TYR A 20 8.83 -1.38 9.95
N MET A 21 9.89 -1.09 9.20
CA MET A 21 11.26 -1.12 9.72
C MET A 21 11.51 -0.05 10.78
N ALA A 22 10.94 1.14 10.62
CA ALA A 22 11.13 2.26 11.54
C ALA A 22 10.28 2.14 12.82
N TRP A 23 9.02 1.72 12.71
CA TRP A 23 8.06 1.80 13.82
C TRP A 23 7.37 0.48 14.18
N GLY A 24 7.46 -0.54 13.33
CA GLY A 24 6.72 -1.81 13.51
C GLY A 24 7.58 -3.04 13.79
N ARG A 25 8.90 -2.89 13.86
CA ARG A 25 9.84 -4.02 13.81
C ARG A 25 9.63 -4.99 14.98
N GLY A 26 9.35 -6.24 14.66
CA GLY A 26 9.14 -7.33 15.63
C GLY A 26 7.66 -7.63 15.90
N ASP A 27 6.74 -6.79 15.44
CA ASP A 27 5.30 -7.02 15.56
C ASP A 27 4.74 -7.77 14.34
N GLN A 28 4.65 -9.09 14.46
CA GLN A 28 4.11 -9.95 13.40
C GLN A 28 2.66 -9.64 13.04
N LYS A 29 1.84 -9.17 14.00
CA LYS A 29 0.45 -8.80 13.72
C LYS A 29 0.41 -7.55 12.84
N LEU A 30 1.26 -6.55 13.12
CA LEU A 30 1.40 -5.38 12.23
C LEU A 30 1.74 -5.83 10.83
N LEU A 31 2.74 -6.69 10.71
CA LEU A 31 3.24 -7.13 9.42
C LEU A 31 2.10 -7.76 8.60
N MET A 32 1.27 -8.61 9.21
CA MET A 32 0.09 -9.20 8.55
C MET A 32 -0.90 -8.12 8.07
N HIS A 33 -1.16 -7.09 8.87
CA HIS A 33 -2.03 -5.98 8.45
C HIS A 33 -1.40 -5.13 7.32
N LEU A 34 -0.09 -4.90 7.35
CA LEU A 34 0.62 -4.19 6.27
C LEU A 34 0.65 -5.01 4.98
N MET A 35 0.64 -6.35 5.06
CA MET A 35 0.49 -7.21 3.88
C MET A 35 -0.86 -7.00 3.18
N VAL A 36 -1.94 -6.72 3.91
CA VAL A 36 -3.23 -6.36 3.30
C VAL A 36 -3.12 -5.05 2.51
N SER A 37 -2.41 -4.06 3.07
CA SER A 37 -2.18 -2.78 2.39
C SER A 37 -1.30 -2.94 1.14
N ALA A 38 -0.29 -3.80 1.21
CA ALA A 38 0.54 -4.21 0.09
C ALA A 38 -0.29 -4.85 -1.04
N VAL A 39 -1.18 -5.77 -0.72
CA VAL A 39 -2.10 -6.37 -1.70
C VAL A 39 -2.98 -5.31 -2.36
N ALA A 40 -3.50 -4.34 -1.60
CA ALA A 40 -4.27 -3.23 -2.15
C ALA A 40 -3.45 -2.43 -3.18
N PHE A 41 -2.17 -2.14 -2.91
CA PHE A 41 -1.31 -1.45 -3.87
C PHE A 41 -1.03 -2.27 -5.13
N ALA A 42 -0.86 -3.59 -5.02
CA ALA A 42 -0.73 -4.45 -6.18
C ALA A 42 -2.00 -4.45 -7.06
N ILE A 43 -3.18 -4.50 -6.43
CA ILE A 43 -4.48 -4.41 -7.13
C ILE A 43 -4.63 -3.05 -7.80
N ALA A 44 -4.31 -1.96 -7.11
CA ALA A 44 -4.37 -0.62 -7.68
C ALA A 44 -3.46 -0.47 -8.90
N ASN A 45 -2.27 -1.08 -8.86
CA ASN A 45 -1.37 -1.08 -10.00
C ASN A 45 -2.00 -1.76 -11.22
N GLN A 46 -2.61 -2.93 -11.01
CA GLN A 46 -3.28 -3.67 -12.08
C GLN A 46 -4.48 -2.89 -12.64
N LEU A 47 -5.24 -2.18 -11.79
CA LEU A 47 -6.36 -1.34 -12.21
C LEU A 47 -5.88 -0.13 -13.03
N GLY A 48 -4.85 0.57 -12.57
CA GLY A 48 -4.25 1.69 -13.28
C GLY A 48 -3.68 1.27 -14.64
N ASN A 49 -3.01 0.11 -14.69
CA ASN A 49 -2.49 -0.47 -15.93
C ASN A 49 -3.59 -0.89 -16.93
N ARG A 50 -4.86 -0.94 -16.50
CA ARG A 50 -6.04 -1.19 -17.34
C ARG A 50 -6.84 0.08 -17.66
N GLY A 51 -6.36 1.26 -17.27
CA GLY A 51 -7.05 2.54 -17.48
C GLY A 51 -8.21 2.82 -16.51
N LEU A 52 -8.30 2.07 -15.41
CA LEU A 52 -9.31 2.26 -14.36
C LEU A 52 -8.79 3.22 -13.28
N ASP A 53 -8.42 4.43 -13.69
CA ASP A 53 -7.66 5.39 -12.87
C ASP A 53 -8.36 5.75 -11.56
N LEU A 54 -9.66 6.04 -11.61
CA LEU A 54 -10.44 6.39 -10.43
C LEU A 54 -10.43 5.25 -9.40
N PHE A 55 -10.62 4.01 -9.83
CA PHE A 55 -10.58 2.85 -8.95
C PHE A 55 -9.17 2.60 -8.41
N ALA A 56 -8.13 2.78 -9.23
CA ALA A 56 -6.75 2.66 -8.78
C ALA A 56 -6.43 3.66 -7.66
N VAL A 57 -6.83 4.93 -7.81
CA VAL A 57 -6.64 5.97 -6.80
C VAL A 57 -7.40 5.64 -5.51
N LEU A 58 -8.66 5.20 -5.61
CA LEU A 58 -9.45 4.82 -4.45
C LEU A 58 -8.83 3.65 -3.68
N VAL A 59 -8.32 2.63 -4.38
CA VAL A 59 -7.68 1.48 -3.76
C VAL A 59 -6.34 1.87 -3.11
N ILE A 60 -5.56 2.76 -3.73
CA ILE A 60 -4.34 3.33 -3.10
C ILE A 60 -4.71 4.08 -1.81
N ALA A 61 -5.71 4.95 -1.87
CA ALA A 61 -6.15 5.71 -0.70
C ALA A 61 -6.64 4.79 0.43
N ALA A 62 -7.40 3.73 0.09
CA ALA A 62 -7.86 2.73 1.05
C ALA A 62 -6.70 1.95 1.69
N GLY A 63 -5.74 1.47 0.89
CA GLY A 63 -4.56 0.76 1.38
C GLY A 63 -3.68 1.62 2.28
N ALA A 64 -3.42 2.88 1.87
CA ALA A 64 -2.65 3.83 2.67
C ALA A 64 -3.38 4.21 3.96
N GLY A 65 -4.68 4.49 3.90
CA GLY A 65 -5.50 4.79 5.06
C GLY A 65 -5.53 3.65 6.07
N TYR A 66 -5.70 2.41 5.59
CA TYR A 66 -5.67 1.22 6.44
C TYR A 66 -4.31 1.05 7.13
N ALA A 67 -3.21 1.18 6.40
CA ALA A 67 -1.87 1.12 6.96
C ALA A 67 -1.69 2.16 8.09
N VAL A 68 -2.11 3.42 7.84
CA VAL A 68 -2.03 4.50 8.83
C VAL A 68 -2.86 4.19 10.08
N MET A 69 -4.08 3.67 9.93
CA MET A 69 -4.92 3.28 11.06
C MET A 69 -4.24 2.19 11.92
N MET A 70 -3.57 1.24 11.29
CA MET A 70 -2.88 0.14 11.99
C MET A 70 -1.62 0.60 12.73
N PHE A 71 -0.96 1.67 12.27
CA PHE A 71 0.11 2.32 13.02
C PHE A 71 -0.43 3.17 14.18
N ARG A 72 -1.59 3.82 14.02
CA ARG A 72 -2.22 4.66 15.07
C ARG A 72 -2.89 3.88 16.19
N GLY A 73 -3.30 2.63 15.92
CA GLY A 73 -3.93 1.74 16.91
C GLY A 73 -2.93 0.96 17.78
N ARG A 74 -1.62 1.22 17.64
CA ARG A 74 -0.56 0.75 18.55
C ARG A 74 -0.26 1.81 19.59
#